data_AF-A0A1M6F516-F1
#
_entry.id   AF-A0A1M6F516-F1
#
_cell.length_a   1.000
_cell.length_b   1.000
_cell.length_c   1.000
_cell.angle_alpha   90.00
_cell.angle_beta   90.00
_cell.angle_gamma   90.00
#
_symmetry.space_group_name_H-M   'P 1'
#
loop_
_entity.id
_entity.type
_entity.pdbx_description
1 polymer ?
#
loop_
_entity_poly.entity_id
_entity_poly.type
_entity_poly.pdbx_seq_one_letter_code
_entity_poly.pdbx_strand_id
1 'polypeptide(L)'
;MKNYIVKRITILISTAIFMSAFLVAYLESLLSNNILPELSDFQCLIVSMIIVIPFVAVLSHMVLRRIVKPIRNVIAAGISMIEGDFSVQADETLEGEVGLLGKTLNKLSVEFYRNVSQLYIEKNRLHQVLNSLEEGMIAVDENKTITHYNQVFLDMYGLKEEDVLGTSVDQVDALDRELKELSQAIEGKYSVMKNGARDETVLRIIIASIEDDHNMPAGAVVLFRDITELEKLENMRRDYVANVSHELRSPLTSIRGLIEPLMDSIVTDEEDVKRYYKIIYKESLRLSRLVDDIMELSRLQTSDAEIRKSSVDLSSIMEMVYERYRMMDEDIELVYDPVELPRVYSNYDRIEQVLVILIDNAYKFTPKGGRIEIRTDVREEDILVTVEDTGKGIAKGDIDFVFDRFYKGDRSRTKKGTGLGLSIAREIMDIMGEDISVKSQEGKGSAFEFTVHKEM
;
A
#
# COMPACT_ATOMS: atom_id res chain seq x y z
N MET A 1 -55.70 29.83 3.93
CA MET A 1 -55.69 29.13 5.25
C MET A 1 -56.80 29.55 6.20
N LYS A 2 -56.69 30.59 7.05
CA LYS A 2 -57.75 30.92 8.05
C LYS A 2 -59.10 31.18 7.38
N ASN A 3 -59.13 31.99 6.32
CA ASN A 3 -60.39 32.39 5.70
C ASN A 3 -61.15 31.30 4.90
N TYR A 4 -60.51 30.25 4.36
CA TYR A 4 -61.23 29.24 3.57
C TYR A 4 -61.83 28.12 4.42
N ILE A 5 -61.01 27.55 5.32
CA ILE A 5 -61.46 26.53 6.27
C ILE A 5 -62.46 27.15 7.26
N VAL A 6 -62.17 28.35 7.77
CA VAL A 6 -63.14 29.08 8.60
C VAL A 6 -64.38 29.41 7.78
N LYS A 7 -64.30 29.85 6.52
CA LYS A 7 -65.52 30.11 5.74
C LYS A 7 -66.37 28.84 5.50
N ARG A 8 -65.78 27.68 5.22
CA ARG A 8 -66.57 26.42 5.08
C ARG A 8 -67.11 25.92 6.42
N ILE A 9 -66.33 25.98 7.50
CA ILE A 9 -66.79 25.62 8.85
C ILE A 9 -67.88 26.59 9.30
N THR A 10 -67.72 27.90 9.09
CA THR A 10 -68.71 28.93 9.38
C THR A 10 -69.96 28.75 8.53
N ILE A 11 -69.86 28.41 7.24
CA ILE A 11 -71.04 28.09 6.41
C ILE A 11 -71.75 26.83 6.90
N LEU A 12 -71.02 25.78 7.28
CA LEU A 12 -71.61 24.54 7.78
C LEU A 12 -72.29 24.74 9.15
N ILE A 13 -71.65 25.48 10.04
CA ILE A 13 -72.21 25.83 11.35
C ILE A 13 -73.40 26.78 11.18
N SER A 14 -73.29 27.81 10.33
CA SER A 14 -74.40 28.76 10.11
C SER A 14 -75.59 28.10 9.44
N THR A 15 -75.39 27.19 8.48
CA THR A 15 -76.47 26.41 7.87
C THR A 15 -77.11 25.44 8.86
N ALA A 16 -76.33 24.81 9.74
CA ALA A 16 -76.87 23.95 10.79
C ALA A 16 -77.70 24.74 11.82
N ILE A 17 -77.22 25.91 12.25
CA ILE A 17 -77.95 26.82 13.17
C ILE A 17 -79.21 27.37 12.50
N PHE A 18 -79.13 27.75 11.22
CA PHE A 18 -80.29 28.28 10.49
C PHE A 18 -81.35 27.19 10.27
N MET A 19 -80.94 25.97 9.91
CA MET A 19 -81.85 24.83 9.75
C MET A 19 -82.50 24.40 11.07
N SER A 20 -81.76 24.43 12.18
CA SER A 20 -82.33 24.11 13.49
C SER A 20 -83.34 25.18 13.95
N ALA A 21 -82.99 26.47 13.79
CA ALA A 21 -83.90 27.57 14.11
C ALA A 21 -85.16 27.56 13.21
N PHE A 22 -85.00 27.27 11.92
CA PHE A 22 -86.11 27.14 10.97
C PHE A 22 -87.01 25.95 11.31
N LEU A 23 -86.44 24.80 11.69
CA LEU A 23 -87.20 23.62 12.08
C LEU A 23 -88.05 23.89 13.34
N VAL A 24 -87.47 24.57 14.33
CA VAL A 24 -88.20 24.98 15.55
C VAL A 24 -89.34 25.94 15.20
N ALA A 25 -89.08 26.99 14.42
CA ALA A 25 -90.10 27.94 14.00
C ALA A 25 -91.21 27.31 13.13
N TYR A 26 -90.85 26.33 12.28
CA TYR A 26 -91.81 25.59 11.46
C TYR A 26 -92.70 24.68 12.30
N LEU A 27 -92.14 24.00 13.31
CA LEU A 27 -92.90 23.18 14.25
C LEU A 27 -93.85 24.04 15.11
N GLU A 28 -93.41 25.22 15.58
CA GLU A 28 -94.28 26.19 16.26
C GLU A 28 -95.42 26.69 15.35
N SER A 29 -95.14 26.94 14.06
CA SER A 29 -96.16 27.34 13.09
C SER A 29 -97.19 26.23 12.82
N LEU A 30 -96.77 24.96 12.79
CA LEU A 30 -97.64 23.79 12.65
C LEU A 30 -98.56 23.59 13.86
N LEU A 31 -98.05 23.87 15.08
CA LEU A 31 -98.84 23.90 16.31
C LEU A 31 -99.88 25.02 16.28
N SER A 32 -99.47 26.25 15.94
CA SER A 32 -100.34 27.43 15.89
C SER A 32 -101.50 27.28 14.88
N ASN A 33 -101.27 26.59 13.77
CA ASN A 33 -102.29 26.33 12.75
C ASN A 33 -103.19 25.11 13.05
N ASN A 34 -103.08 24.52 14.25
CA ASN A 34 -103.93 23.40 14.72
C ASN A 34 -103.86 22.13 13.85
N ILE A 35 -102.75 21.94 13.13
CA ILE A 35 -102.53 20.82 12.20
C ILE A 35 -102.09 19.56 12.96
N LEU A 36 -101.51 19.72 14.16
CA LEU A 36 -101.10 18.66 15.08
C LEU A 36 -101.73 18.85 16.47
N PRO A 37 -103.06 18.67 16.63
CA PRO A 37 -103.79 19.08 17.84
C PRO A 37 -103.50 18.22 19.09
N GLU A 38 -102.74 17.12 18.97
CA GLU A 38 -102.44 16.19 20.08
C GLU A 38 -101.05 16.39 20.71
N LEU A 39 -100.22 17.29 20.16
CA LEU A 39 -98.85 17.49 20.65
C LEU A 39 -98.74 18.75 21.51
N SER A 40 -98.16 18.61 22.69
CA SER A 40 -97.76 19.73 23.56
C SER A 40 -96.46 20.39 23.07
N ASP A 41 -96.24 21.67 23.38
CA ASP A 41 -95.01 22.41 23.04
C ASP A 41 -93.73 21.65 23.45
N PHE A 42 -93.77 20.94 24.58
CA PHE A 42 -92.69 20.10 25.07
C PHE A 42 -92.35 18.92 24.14
N GLN A 43 -93.37 18.28 23.54
CA GLN A 43 -93.17 17.16 22.61
C GLN A 43 -92.56 17.63 21.27
N CYS A 44 -92.90 18.83 20.79
CA CYS A 44 -92.25 19.41 19.61
C CYS A 44 -90.77 19.75 19.85
N LEU A 45 -90.41 20.18 21.06
CA LEU A 45 -89.02 20.39 21.45
C LEU A 45 -88.24 19.06 21.45
N ILE A 46 -88.83 17.99 21.95
CA ILE A 46 -88.21 16.64 21.90
C ILE A 46 -88.03 16.17 20.46
N VAL A 47 -89.05 16.30 19.60
CA VAL A 47 -88.97 15.89 18.19
C VAL A 47 -87.88 16.68 17.44
N SER A 48 -87.78 17.98 17.67
CA SER A 48 -86.72 18.79 17.05
C SER A 48 -85.33 18.39 17.54
N MET A 49 -85.16 18.07 18.83
CA MET A 49 -83.91 17.60 19.40
C MET A 49 -83.48 16.23 18.81
N ILE A 50 -84.44 15.33 18.60
CA ILE A 50 -84.22 14.02 17.96
C ILE A 50 -83.76 14.17 16.49
N ILE A 51 -84.15 15.23 15.79
CA ILE A 51 -83.75 15.47 14.40
C ILE A 51 -82.41 16.23 14.32
N VAL A 52 -82.22 17.23 15.17
CA VAL A 52 -81.05 18.11 15.13
C VAL A 52 -79.79 17.40 15.63
N ILE A 53 -79.86 16.58 16.68
CA ILE A 53 -78.69 15.90 17.24
C ILE A 53 -78.01 14.96 16.23
N PRO A 54 -78.74 14.03 15.57
CA PRO A 54 -78.15 13.18 14.54
C PRO A 54 -77.61 13.97 13.36
N PHE A 55 -78.30 15.04 12.96
CA PHE A 55 -77.85 15.90 11.88
C PHE A 55 -76.51 16.56 12.20
N VAL A 56 -76.37 17.16 13.40
CA VAL A 56 -75.10 17.75 13.87
C VAL A 56 -74.02 16.67 14.02
N ALA A 57 -74.36 15.47 14.50
CA ALA A 57 -73.41 14.37 14.62
C ALA A 57 -72.88 13.91 13.26
N VAL A 58 -73.74 13.75 12.25
CA VAL A 58 -73.36 13.42 10.86
C VAL A 58 -72.47 14.52 10.28
N LEU A 59 -72.84 15.79 10.48
CA LEU A 59 -72.08 16.94 10.01
C LEU A 59 -70.68 17.01 10.62
N SER A 60 -70.60 16.82 11.95
CA SER A 60 -69.34 16.76 12.70
C SER A 60 -68.45 15.62 12.21
N HIS A 61 -69.03 14.44 11.99
CA HIS A 61 -68.33 13.29 11.44
C HIS A 61 -67.79 13.55 10.01
N MET A 62 -68.57 14.24 9.17
CA MET A 62 -68.12 14.64 7.82
C MET A 62 -66.93 15.59 7.86
N VAL A 63 -66.95 16.60 8.75
CA VAL A 63 -65.83 17.56 8.91
C VAL A 63 -64.58 16.86 9.42
N LEU A 64 -64.70 16.00 10.43
CA LEU A 64 -63.59 15.22 10.98
C LEU A 64 -62.92 14.36 9.91
N ARG A 65 -63.70 13.71 9.05
CA ARG A 65 -63.16 12.88 7.95
C ARG A 65 -62.58 13.69 6.80
N ARG A 66 -63.19 14.82 6.42
CA ARG A 66 -62.77 15.61 5.24
C ARG A 66 -61.60 16.57 5.48
N ILE A 67 -61.38 17.02 6.72
CA ILE A 67 -60.35 18.05 7.01
C ILE A 67 -59.30 17.52 7.99
N VAL A 68 -59.72 16.98 9.13
CA VAL A 68 -58.80 16.64 10.23
C VAL A 68 -57.96 15.40 9.93
N LYS A 69 -58.59 14.33 9.40
CA LYS A 69 -57.88 13.08 9.11
C LYS A 69 -56.73 13.27 8.10
N PRO A 70 -56.91 13.97 6.96
CA PRO A 70 -55.81 14.31 6.05
C PRO A 70 -54.64 15.06 6.68
N ILE A 71 -54.92 16.10 7.47
CA ILE A 71 -53.87 16.90 8.12
C ILE A 71 -53.02 16.03 9.04
N ARG A 72 -53.67 15.11 9.78
CA ARG A 72 -52.97 14.16 10.65
C ARG A 72 -52.04 13.23 9.85
N ASN A 73 -52.43 12.81 8.65
CA ASN A 73 -51.59 11.98 7.79
C ASN A 73 -50.36 12.74 7.29
N VAL A 74 -50.52 14.01 6.89
CA VAL A 74 -49.38 14.86 6.49
C VAL A 74 -48.41 15.06 7.66
N ILE A 75 -48.93 15.31 8.87
CA ILE A 75 -48.11 15.44 10.08
C ILE A 75 -47.37 14.13 10.38
N ALA A 76 -48.05 12.98 10.26
CA ALA A 76 -47.42 11.67 10.46
C ALA A 76 -46.27 11.43 9.47
N ALA A 77 -46.47 11.74 8.19
CA ALA A 77 -45.41 11.66 7.18
C ALA A 77 -44.22 12.58 7.50
N GLY A 78 -44.49 13.80 7.99
CA GLY A 78 -43.45 14.73 8.44
C GLY A 78 -42.67 14.22 9.66
N ILE A 79 -43.33 13.55 10.60
CA ILE A 79 -42.66 12.93 11.76
C ILE A 79 -41.77 11.77 11.30
N SER A 80 -42.26 10.87 10.44
CA SER A 80 -41.47 9.77 9.88
C SER A 80 -40.21 10.27 9.16
N MET A 81 -40.31 11.38 8.44
CA MET A 81 -39.17 12.02 7.78
C MET A 81 -38.10 12.52 8.77
N ILE A 82 -38.50 13.04 9.93
CA ILE A 82 -37.57 13.46 11.00
C ILE A 82 -36.85 12.25 11.61
N GLU A 83 -37.54 11.11 11.69
CA GLU A 83 -36.99 9.84 12.18
C GLU A 83 -36.11 9.11 11.12
N GLY A 84 -35.96 9.69 9.92
CA GLY A 84 -35.12 9.16 8.85
C GLY A 84 -35.83 8.24 7.86
N ASP A 85 -37.14 8.03 7.99
CA ASP A 85 -37.96 7.27 7.05
C ASP A 85 -38.62 8.21 6.01
N PHE A 86 -37.99 8.30 4.84
CA PHE A 86 -38.46 9.10 3.71
C PHE A 86 -39.45 8.35 2.80
N SER A 87 -39.79 7.10 3.11
CA SER A 87 -40.70 6.28 2.30
C SER A 87 -42.18 6.62 2.50
N VAL A 88 -42.51 7.23 3.65
CA VAL A 88 -43.89 7.61 3.99
C VAL A 88 -44.29 8.87 3.23
N GLN A 89 -45.33 8.76 2.41
CA GLN A 89 -45.84 9.86 1.60
C GLN A 89 -47.20 10.36 2.11
N ALA A 90 -47.37 11.67 2.12
CA ALA A 90 -48.66 12.30 2.35
C ALA A 90 -49.60 12.08 1.15
N ASP A 91 -50.90 12.06 1.42
CA ASP A 91 -51.93 11.86 0.39
C ASP A 91 -52.02 13.08 -0.55
N GLU A 92 -51.61 12.89 -1.80
CA GLU A 92 -51.62 13.92 -2.86
C GLU A 92 -52.96 14.02 -3.60
N THR A 93 -53.87 13.06 -3.41
CA THR A 93 -55.12 12.96 -4.19
C THR A 93 -56.20 13.94 -3.73
N LEU A 94 -55.95 14.63 -2.62
CA LEU A 94 -56.88 15.57 -2.03
C LEU A 94 -56.89 16.91 -2.78
N GLU A 95 -58.08 17.43 -3.09
CA GLU A 95 -58.19 18.75 -3.71
C GLU A 95 -57.99 19.89 -2.68
N GLY A 96 -57.41 21.00 -3.14
CA GLY A 96 -57.26 22.23 -2.34
C GLY A 96 -55.95 22.33 -1.54
N GLU A 97 -55.96 23.16 -0.48
CA GLU A 97 -54.75 23.52 0.28
C GLU A 97 -54.05 22.31 0.93
N VAL A 98 -54.81 21.27 1.34
CA VAL A 98 -54.26 20.10 2.03
C VAL A 98 -53.52 19.15 1.08
N GLY A 99 -54.03 18.93 -0.15
CA GLY A 99 -53.30 18.16 -1.14
C GLY A 99 -52.08 18.90 -1.68
N LEU A 100 -52.14 20.23 -1.80
CA LEU A 100 -50.95 21.03 -2.12
C LEU A 100 -49.88 20.90 -1.03
N LEU A 101 -50.28 20.89 0.24
CA LEU A 101 -49.38 20.66 1.36
C LEU A 101 -48.77 19.26 1.32
N GLY A 102 -49.57 18.22 1.07
CA GLY A 102 -49.09 16.85 0.89
C GLY A 102 -48.07 16.73 -0.25
N LYS A 103 -48.40 17.29 -1.42
CA LYS A 103 -47.50 17.33 -2.59
C LYS A 103 -46.20 18.09 -2.31
N THR A 104 -46.28 19.20 -1.58
CA THR A 104 -45.08 19.99 -1.21
C THR A 104 -44.20 19.21 -0.23
N LEU A 105 -44.80 18.57 0.78
CA LEU A 105 -44.07 17.74 1.74
C LEU A 105 -43.39 16.55 1.05
N ASN A 106 -44.08 15.85 0.15
CA ASN A 106 -43.50 14.75 -0.60
C ASN A 106 -42.35 15.21 -1.50
N LYS A 107 -42.50 16.36 -2.18
CA LYS A 107 -41.41 16.93 -2.99
C LYS A 107 -40.19 17.27 -2.12
N LEU A 108 -40.40 17.89 -0.96
CA LEU A 108 -39.32 18.16 -0.01
C LEU A 108 -38.66 16.88 0.46
N SER A 109 -39.43 15.85 0.83
CA SER A 109 -38.92 14.54 1.26
C SER A 109 -37.99 13.94 0.19
N VAL A 110 -38.41 13.93 -1.08
CA VAL A 110 -37.59 13.43 -2.19
C VAL A 110 -36.31 14.24 -2.39
N GLU A 111 -36.39 15.57 -2.30
CA GLU A 111 -35.24 16.46 -2.48
C GLU A 111 -34.24 16.34 -1.32
N PHE A 112 -34.72 16.27 -0.08
CA PHE A 112 -33.90 16.00 1.10
C PHE A 112 -33.24 14.63 1.03
N TYR A 113 -33.98 13.57 0.71
CA TYR A 113 -33.42 12.23 0.55
C TYR A 113 -32.29 12.21 -0.48
N ARG A 114 -32.48 12.89 -1.62
CA ARG A 114 -31.45 13.01 -2.66
C ARG A 114 -30.19 13.72 -2.13
N ASN A 115 -30.35 14.85 -1.44
CA ASN A 115 -29.21 15.61 -0.90
C ASN A 115 -28.44 14.81 0.17
N VAL A 116 -29.16 14.17 1.11
CA VAL A 116 -28.53 13.31 2.13
C VAL A 116 -27.81 12.13 1.48
N SER A 117 -28.44 11.49 0.49
CA SER A 117 -27.81 10.38 -0.23
C SER A 117 -26.56 10.82 -1.00
N GLN A 118 -26.60 11.98 -1.65
CA GLN A 118 -25.43 12.54 -2.35
C GLN A 118 -24.30 12.85 -1.37
N LEU A 119 -24.61 13.49 -0.23
CA LEU A 119 -23.62 13.74 0.83
C LEU A 119 -23.02 12.44 1.36
N TYR A 120 -23.84 11.41 1.55
CA TYR A 120 -23.36 10.10 2.01
C TYR A 120 -22.44 9.43 0.98
N ILE A 121 -22.79 9.51 -0.31
CA ILE A 121 -21.95 9.00 -1.40
C ILE A 121 -20.63 9.78 -1.47
N GLU A 122 -20.67 11.12 -1.40
CA GLU A 122 -19.48 11.96 -1.45
C GLU A 122 -18.56 11.72 -0.25
N LYS A 123 -19.13 11.63 0.96
CA LYS A 123 -18.43 11.22 2.18
C LYS A 123 -17.75 9.86 2.01
N ASN A 124 -18.49 8.85 1.55
CA ASN A 124 -17.93 7.51 1.37
C ASN A 124 -16.83 7.48 0.31
N ARG A 125 -16.98 8.28 -0.76
CA ARG A 125 -15.96 8.40 -1.80
C ARG A 125 -14.67 9.01 -1.25
N LEU A 126 -14.76 10.06 -0.41
CA LEU A 126 -13.60 10.62 0.27
C LEU A 126 -12.92 9.58 1.18
N HIS A 127 -13.68 8.87 2.01
CA HIS A 127 -13.14 7.80 2.85
C HIS A 127 -12.43 6.70 2.04
N GLN A 128 -12.99 6.29 0.89
CA GLN A 128 -12.37 5.31 0.00
C GLN A 128 -11.07 5.82 -0.61
N VAL A 129 -11.04 7.07 -1.08
CA VAL A 129 -9.81 7.69 -1.60
C VAL A 129 -8.73 7.69 -0.52
N LEU A 130 -9.05 8.15 0.69
CA LEU A 130 -8.10 8.23 1.80
C LEU A 130 -7.57 6.86 2.24
N ASN A 131 -8.40 5.82 2.20
CA ASN A 131 -8.00 4.44 2.53
C ASN A 131 -7.32 3.70 1.37
N SER A 132 -7.44 4.18 0.14
CA SER A 132 -6.73 3.62 -1.02
C SER A 132 -5.28 4.11 -1.14
N LEU A 133 -4.92 5.16 -0.40
CA LEU A 133 -3.54 5.62 -0.31
C LEU A 133 -2.72 4.60 0.48
N GLU A 134 -1.55 4.23 -0.03
CA GLU A 134 -0.57 3.37 0.66
C GLU A 134 0.18 4.13 1.77
N GLU A 135 -0.07 5.42 1.94
CA GLU A 135 0.52 6.28 2.96
C GLU A 135 -0.38 6.32 4.19
N GLY A 136 0.21 6.24 5.39
CA GLY A 136 -0.52 6.53 6.62
C GLY A 136 -0.85 8.03 6.70
N MET A 137 -2.05 8.39 7.14
CA MET A 137 -2.45 9.79 7.27
C MET A 137 -3.12 10.03 8.62
N ILE A 138 -2.79 11.16 9.24
CA ILE A 138 -3.57 11.75 10.33
C ILE A 138 -3.83 13.24 10.03
N ALA A 139 -4.96 13.74 10.49
CA ALA A 139 -5.23 15.17 10.56
C ALA A 139 -5.42 15.59 12.01
N VAL A 140 -4.84 16.72 12.38
CA VAL A 140 -4.89 17.26 13.75
C VAL A 140 -5.47 18.67 13.76
N ASP A 141 -6.11 19.03 14.86
CA ASP A 141 -6.59 20.40 15.11
C ASP A 141 -5.47 21.31 15.68
N GLU A 142 -5.82 22.56 15.97
CA GLU A 142 -4.93 23.55 16.61
C GLU A 142 -4.31 23.08 17.95
N ASN A 143 -5.00 22.18 18.66
CA ASN A 143 -4.55 21.61 19.93
C ASN A 143 -3.78 20.30 19.76
N LYS A 144 -3.42 19.94 18.51
CA LYS A 144 -2.79 18.67 18.13
C LYS A 144 -3.65 17.43 18.46
N THR A 145 -4.96 17.58 18.50
CA THR A 145 -5.90 16.47 18.71
C THR A 145 -6.17 15.80 17.38
N ILE A 146 -6.05 14.47 17.33
CA ILE A 146 -6.30 13.71 16.10
C ILE A 146 -7.80 13.77 15.77
N THR A 147 -8.13 14.39 14.64
CA THR A 147 -9.51 14.53 14.15
C THR A 147 -9.84 13.49 13.08
N HIS A 148 -8.86 13.11 12.26
CA HIS A 148 -9.01 12.12 11.19
C HIS A 148 -7.77 11.24 11.11
N TYR A 149 -7.96 10.02 10.63
CA TYR A 149 -6.90 9.08 10.33
C TYR A 149 -7.36 8.14 9.20
N ASN A 150 -6.41 7.44 8.57
CA ASN A 150 -6.73 6.34 7.64
C ASN A 150 -6.32 4.98 8.21
N GLN A 151 -6.83 3.90 7.60
CA GLN A 151 -6.55 2.54 8.09
C GLN A 151 -5.05 2.19 8.05
N VAL A 152 -4.35 2.64 7.01
CA VAL A 152 -2.92 2.36 6.82
C VAL A 152 -2.07 2.90 7.98
N PHE A 153 -2.42 4.06 8.53
CA PHE A 153 -1.76 4.59 9.72
C PHE A 153 -1.93 3.67 10.93
N LEU A 154 -3.13 3.16 11.19
CA LEU A 154 -3.37 2.22 12.29
C LEU A 154 -2.55 0.94 12.11
N ASP A 155 -2.52 0.39 10.89
CA ASP A 155 -1.80 -0.84 10.58
C ASP A 155 -0.27 -0.66 10.71
N MET A 156 0.25 0.51 10.29
CA MET A 156 1.67 0.87 10.38
C MET A 156 2.16 0.93 11.83
N TYR A 157 1.35 1.51 12.72
CA TYR A 157 1.70 1.68 14.14
C TYR A 157 1.11 0.59 15.06
N GLY A 158 0.31 -0.33 14.53
CA GLY A 158 -0.35 -1.39 15.30
C GLY A 158 -1.37 -0.87 16.32
N LEU A 159 -2.00 0.27 16.04
CA LEU A 159 -2.94 0.96 16.93
C LEU A 159 -4.38 0.55 16.65
N LYS A 160 -5.27 0.73 17.64
CA LYS A 160 -6.72 0.57 17.46
C LYS A 160 -7.38 1.93 17.34
N GLU A 161 -8.51 1.98 16.63
CA GLU A 161 -9.31 3.20 16.45
C GLU A 161 -9.68 3.88 17.77
N GLU A 162 -10.06 3.10 18.79
CA GLU A 162 -10.47 3.56 20.12
C GLU A 162 -9.36 4.33 20.87
N ASP A 163 -8.10 4.08 20.54
CA ASP A 163 -6.95 4.68 21.22
C ASP A 163 -6.48 5.98 20.54
N VAL A 164 -6.98 6.28 19.33
CA VAL A 164 -6.42 7.32 18.44
C VAL A 164 -7.34 8.52 18.28
N LEU A 165 -8.64 8.32 18.08
CA LEU A 165 -9.57 9.41 17.77
C LEU A 165 -9.80 10.31 18.99
N GLY A 166 -9.61 11.63 18.83
CA GLY A 166 -9.83 12.60 19.92
C GLY A 166 -8.70 12.65 20.96
N THR A 167 -7.63 11.89 20.74
CA THR A 167 -6.43 11.89 21.59
C THR A 167 -5.41 12.89 21.05
N SER A 168 -4.64 13.53 21.94
CA SER A 168 -3.54 14.40 21.53
C SER A 168 -2.38 13.56 20.99
N VAL A 169 -1.77 14.02 19.89
CA VAL A 169 -0.59 13.36 19.29
C VAL A 169 0.54 13.15 20.30
N ASP A 170 0.73 14.08 21.24
CA ASP A 170 1.78 14.04 22.26
C ASP A 170 1.53 12.92 23.31
N GLN A 171 0.33 12.34 23.37
CA GLN A 171 -0.03 11.26 24.31
C GLN A 171 0.13 9.86 23.70
N VAL A 172 0.36 9.77 22.39
CA VAL A 172 0.61 8.49 21.72
C VAL A 172 2.12 8.29 21.71
N ASP A 173 2.62 7.39 22.55
CA ASP A 173 4.07 7.13 22.75
C ASP A 173 4.83 6.91 21.42
N ALA A 174 4.17 6.30 20.44
CA ALA A 174 4.73 6.06 19.11
C ALA A 174 4.92 7.35 18.28
N LEU A 175 4.08 8.36 18.51
CA LEU A 175 4.09 9.63 17.79
C LEU A 175 4.85 10.74 18.53
N ASP A 176 4.93 10.70 19.87
CA ASP A 176 5.66 11.71 20.68
C ASP A 176 7.15 11.80 20.28
N ARG A 177 7.78 10.67 19.92
CA ARG A 177 9.18 10.66 19.42
C ARG A 177 9.32 11.25 18.02
N GLU A 178 8.35 11.00 17.15
CA GLU A 178 8.44 11.33 15.73
C GLU A 178 7.97 12.76 15.42
N LEU A 179 7.07 13.31 16.25
CA LEU A 179 6.36 14.56 15.96
C LEU A 179 6.66 15.71 16.95
N LYS A 180 7.76 15.64 17.71
CA LYS A 180 8.26 16.78 18.50
C LYS A 180 8.45 18.08 17.71
N GLU A 181 8.59 17.99 16.39
CA GLU A 181 8.81 19.10 15.46
C GLU A 181 7.52 19.61 14.80
N LEU A 182 6.35 19.03 15.11
CA LEU A 182 5.05 19.47 14.57
C LEU A 182 4.76 20.94 14.90
N SER A 183 5.30 21.46 16.01
CA SER A 183 5.21 22.86 16.41
C SER A 183 6.04 23.83 15.56
N GLN A 184 7.08 23.34 14.85
CA GLN A 184 7.90 24.15 13.93
C GLN A 184 7.38 24.12 12.49
N ALA A 185 6.51 23.17 12.17
CA ALA A 185 6.00 22.92 10.81
C ALA A 185 4.69 23.68 10.47
N ILE A 186 4.09 24.39 11.42
CA ILE A 186 2.81 25.11 11.20
C ILE A 186 2.98 26.33 10.25
N GLU A 187 4.21 26.74 9.93
CA GLU A 187 4.51 27.84 9.00
C GLU A 187 4.88 27.40 7.57
N GLY A 188 4.85 26.09 7.23
CA GLY A 188 5.14 25.65 5.86
C GLY A 188 5.12 24.13 5.62
N LYS A 189 5.39 23.69 4.39
CA LYS A 189 5.56 22.26 4.07
C LYS A 189 6.88 21.75 4.65
N TYR A 190 6.80 20.88 5.66
CA TYR A 190 7.96 20.24 6.27
C TYR A 190 8.05 18.77 5.86
N SER A 191 9.25 18.29 5.56
CA SER A 191 9.53 16.89 5.23
C SER A 191 10.73 16.42 6.05
N VAL A 192 10.55 15.37 6.86
CA VAL A 192 11.62 14.79 7.69
C VAL A 192 11.66 13.28 7.47
N MET A 193 12.86 12.70 7.47
CA MET A 193 13.04 11.25 7.46
C MET A 193 13.35 10.78 8.88
N LYS A 194 12.61 9.78 9.37
CA LYS A 194 12.79 9.19 10.70
C LYS A 194 12.69 7.67 10.63
N ASN A 195 13.33 7.01 11.59
CA ASN A 195 13.10 5.58 11.81
C ASN A 195 11.72 5.43 12.45
N GLY A 196 10.91 4.54 11.90
CA GLY A 196 9.56 4.25 12.36
C GLY A 196 9.55 3.46 13.68
N ALA A 197 8.35 3.23 14.21
CA ALA A 197 8.13 2.51 15.48
C ALA A 197 8.61 1.04 15.50
N ARG A 198 8.80 0.42 14.33
CA ARG A 198 9.45 -0.89 14.16
C ARG A 198 10.90 -0.65 13.77
N ASP A 199 11.86 -1.23 14.51
CA ASP A 199 13.31 -0.97 14.47
C ASP A 199 14.03 -1.08 13.10
N GLU A 200 13.33 -1.36 12.00
CA GLU A 200 13.88 -1.46 10.64
C GLU A 200 13.13 -0.64 9.57
N THR A 201 12.03 0.03 9.93
CA THR A 201 11.23 0.80 8.97
C THR A 201 11.75 2.23 8.88
N VAL A 202 11.93 2.75 7.66
CA VAL A 202 12.26 4.15 7.41
C VAL A 202 11.04 4.88 6.90
N LEU A 203 10.57 5.88 7.66
CA LEU A 203 9.40 6.67 7.33
C LEU A 203 9.80 8.06 6.85
N ARG A 204 9.18 8.49 5.75
CA ARG A 204 9.15 9.88 5.33
C ARG A 204 7.88 10.52 5.84
N ILE A 205 8.04 11.51 6.72
CA ILE A 205 6.93 12.24 7.33
C ILE A 205 6.80 13.58 6.62
N ILE A 206 5.61 13.86 6.08
CA ILE A 206 5.27 15.13 5.43
C ILE A 206 4.19 15.81 6.24
N ILE A 207 4.45 17.04 6.67
CA ILE A 207 3.51 17.86 7.44
C ILE A 207 3.06 19.02 6.55
N ALA A 208 1.74 19.17 6.41
CA ALA A 208 1.11 20.27 5.69
C ALA A 208 0.09 20.94 6.61
N SER A 209 0.14 22.27 6.73
CA SER A 209 -0.86 23.04 7.47
C SER A 209 -2.23 22.97 6.78
N ILE A 210 -3.28 22.96 7.60
CA ILE A 210 -4.66 23.19 7.16
C ILE A 210 -4.99 24.64 7.51
N GLU A 211 -5.41 25.42 6.52
CA GLU A 211 -5.85 26.80 6.70
C GLU A 211 -7.38 26.86 6.75
N ASP A 212 -7.94 27.77 7.57
CA ASP A 212 -9.36 28.10 7.56
C ASP A 212 -9.71 29.09 6.43
N ASP A 213 -11.00 29.44 6.31
CA ASP A 213 -11.52 30.43 5.36
C ASP A 213 -10.93 31.85 5.53
N HIS A 214 -10.14 32.08 6.59
CA HIS A 214 -9.46 33.34 6.91
C HIS A 214 -7.94 33.24 6.83
N ASN A 215 -7.41 32.17 6.21
CA ASN A 215 -5.97 31.94 6.03
C ASN A 215 -5.21 31.78 7.37
N MET A 216 -5.90 31.42 8.45
CA MET A 216 -5.30 31.08 9.73
C MET A 216 -5.08 29.56 9.82
N PRO A 217 -3.98 29.09 10.44
CA PRO A 217 -3.72 27.67 10.60
C PRO A 217 -4.73 27.05 11.58
N ALA A 218 -5.66 26.27 11.04
CA ALA A 218 -6.69 25.54 11.79
C ALA A 218 -6.24 24.14 12.24
N GLY A 219 -5.06 23.70 11.79
CA GLY A 219 -4.53 22.38 12.08
C GLY A 219 -3.44 21.95 11.11
N ALA A 220 -3.18 20.65 11.04
CA ALA A 220 -2.22 20.07 10.11
C ALA A 220 -2.62 18.66 9.65
N VAL A 221 -2.28 18.30 8.42
CA VAL A 221 -2.25 16.92 7.93
C VAL A 221 -0.83 16.41 8.00
N VAL A 222 -0.66 15.21 8.53
CA VAL A 222 0.61 14.48 8.57
C VAL A 222 0.46 13.22 7.75
N LEU A 223 1.36 13.04 6.79
CA LEU A 223 1.46 11.86 5.95
C LEU A 223 2.72 11.07 6.33
N PHE A 224 2.58 9.76 6.44
CA PHE A 224 3.62 8.80 6.77
C PHE A 224 3.78 7.86 5.59
N ARG A 225 4.93 7.96 4.91
CA ARG A 225 5.26 7.09 3.80
C ARG A 225 6.38 6.15 4.19
N ASP A 226 6.13 4.85 4.09
CA ASP A 226 7.18 3.84 4.18
C ASP A 226 8.09 3.94 2.95
N ILE A 227 9.36 4.30 3.18
CA ILE A 227 10.40 4.41 2.16
C ILE A 227 11.53 3.41 2.43
N THR A 228 11.31 2.39 3.25
CA THR A 228 12.33 1.42 3.67
C THR A 228 13.02 0.77 2.48
N GLU A 229 12.27 0.21 1.55
CA GLU A 229 12.83 -0.45 0.36
C GLU A 229 13.53 0.55 -0.58
N LEU A 230 12.98 1.76 -0.71
CA LEU A 230 13.59 2.82 -1.50
C LEU A 230 14.94 3.27 -0.90
N GLU A 231 15.01 3.44 0.42
CA GLU A 231 16.23 3.80 1.13
C GLU A 231 17.25 2.66 1.11
N LYS A 232 16.82 1.40 1.26
CA LYS A 232 17.70 0.23 1.06
C LYS A 232 18.32 0.25 -0.33
N LEU A 233 17.51 0.47 -1.38
CA LEU A 233 17.99 0.57 -2.76
C LEU A 233 18.95 1.76 -2.97
N GLU A 234 18.64 2.94 -2.41
CA GLU A 234 19.52 4.09 -2.45
C GLU A 234 20.84 3.84 -1.74
N ASN A 235 20.82 3.23 -0.55
CA ASN A 235 22.01 2.90 0.22
C ASN A 235 22.86 1.86 -0.51
N MET A 236 22.26 0.78 -1.02
CA MET A 236 22.96 -0.20 -1.87
C MET A 236 23.61 0.46 -3.09
N ARG A 237 22.93 1.41 -3.74
CA ARG A 237 23.50 2.18 -4.85
C ARG A 237 24.67 3.06 -4.42
N ARG A 238 24.56 3.77 -3.29
CA ARG A 238 25.63 4.63 -2.75
C ARG A 238 26.85 3.80 -2.37
N ASP A 239 26.64 2.69 -1.67
CA ASP A 239 27.68 1.74 -1.28
C ASP A 239 28.35 1.14 -2.51
N TYR A 240 27.57 0.77 -3.53
CA TYR A 240 28.11 0.31 -4.81
C TYR A 240 29.07 1.34 -5.43
N VAL A 241 28.65 2.61 -5.56
CA VAL A 241 29.50 3.67 -6.14
C VAL A 241 30.76 3.92 -5.30
N ALA A 242 30.62 3.91 -3.97
CA ALA A 242 31.75 4.06 -3.05
C ALA A 242 32.74 2.90 -3.17
N ASN A 243 32.25 1.66 -3.22
CA ASN A 243 33.05 0.45 -3.32
C ASN A 243 33.78 0.37 -4.67
N VAL A 244 33.10 0.65 -5.79
CA VAL A 244 33.73 0.77 -7.11
C VAL A 244 34.88 1.77 -7.06
N SER A 245 34.63 2.96 -6.52
CA SER A 245 35.63 4.02 -6.43
C SER A 245 36.84 3.60 -5.59
N HIS A 246 36.60 2.87 -4.50
CA HIS A 246 37.67 2.38 -3.62
C HIS A 246 38.50 1.28 -4.29
N GLU A 247 37.86 0.29 -4.93
CA GLU A 247 38.53 -0.83 -5.59
C GLU A 247 39.30 -0.42 -6.85
N LEU A 248 38.88 0.65 -7.55
CA LEU A 248 39.65 1.24 -8.66
C LEU A 248 40.84 2.07 -8.16
N ARG A 249 40.67 2.83 -7.07
CA ARG A 249 41.73 3.73 -6.55
C ARG A 249 42.94 2.95 -6.03
N SER A 250 42.73 1.84 -5.32
CA SER A 250 43.83 1.07 -4.72
C SER A 250 44.90 0.57 -5.73
N PRO A 251 44.55 -0.16 -6.81
CA PRO A 251 45.52 -0.58 -7.82
C PRO A 251 46.15 0.61 -8.55
N LEU A 252 45.38 1.66 -8.84
CA LEU A 252 45.88 2.86 -9.49
C LEU A 252 46.94 3.59 -8.64
N THR A 253 46.69 3.75 -7.35
CA THR A 253 47.68 4.31 -6.40
C THR A 253 48.92 3.41 -6.29
N SER A 254 48.75 2.08 -6.31
CA SER A 254 49.87 1.14 -6.30
C SER A 254 50.73 1.23 -7.55
N ILE A 255 50.11 1.30 -8.74
CA ILE A 255 50.81 1.47 -10.01
C ILE A 255 51.58 2.79 -10.00
N ARG A 256 50.92 3.89 -9.62
CA ARG A 256 51.55 5.21 -9.56
C ARG A 256 52.73 5.23 -8.59
N GLY A 257 52.58 4.68 -7.39
CA GLY A 257 53.65 4.63 -6.38
C GLY A 257 54.83 3.73 -6.75
N LEU A 258 54.68 2.82 -7.73
CA LEU A 258 55.79 2.04 -8.30
C LEU A 258 56.43 2.73 -9.50
N ILE A 259 55.63 3.48 -10.29
CA ILE A 259 56.13 4.24 -11.43
C ILE A 259 56.96 5.46 -10.97
N GLU A 260 56.54 6.18 -9.92
CA GLU A 260 57.24 7.37 -9.42
C GLU A 260 58.73 7.09 -9.10
N PRO A 261 59.10 6.07 -8.29
CA PRO A 261 60.50 5.74 -8.02
C PRO A 261 61.30 5.25 -9.25
N LEU A 262 60.64 4.63 -10.23
CA LEU A 262 61.27 4.22 -11.47
C LEU A 262 61.59 5.44 -12.35
N MET A 263 60.68 6.41 -12.43
CA MET A 263 60.87 7.65 -13.19
C MET A 263 61.96 8.53 -12.57
N ASP A 264 62.00 8.62 -11.24
CA ASP A 264 63.01 9.40 -10.52
C ASP A 264 64.39 8.71 -10.46
N SER A 265 64.52 7.53 -11.10
CA SER A 265 65.75 6.72 -11.09
C SER A 265 66.25 6.39 -9.67
N ILE A 266 65.32 6.28 -8.72
CA ILE A 266 65.62 5.90 -7.32
C ILE A 266 65.84 4.38 -7.25
N VAL A 267 65.08 3.60 -8.03
CA VAL A 267 65.25 2.15 -8.16
C VAL A 267 66.09 1.88 -9.41
N THR A 268 67.33 1.42 -9.20
CA THR A 268 68.33 1.24 -10.26
C THR A 268 68.79 -0.20 -10.43
N ASP A 269 68.54 -1.07 -9.45
CA ASP A 269 68.86 -2.49 -9.54
C ASP A 269 67.94 -3.19 -10.56
N GLU A 270 68.55 -3.98 -11.45
CA GLU A 270 67.82 -4.59 -12.58
C GLU A 270 66.77 -5.62 -12.12
N GLU A 271 67.01 -6.33 -10.99
CA GLU A 271 66.03 -7.27 -10.45
C GLU A 271 64.82 -6.54 -9.85
N ASP A 272 65.06 -5.47 -9.10
CA ASP A 272 63.99 -4.65 -8.54
C ASP A 272 63.17 -3.93 -9.63
N VAL A 273 63.82 -3.42 -10.67
CA VAL A 273 63.13 -2.83 -11.83
C VAL A 273 62.22 -3.86 -12.51
N LYS A 274 62.72 -5.07 -12.79
CA LYS A 274 61.90 -6.16 -13.36
C LYS A 274 60.74 -6.54 -12.44
N ARG A 275 60.99 -6.60 -11.13
CA ARG A 275 59.95 -6.88 -10.13
C ARG A 275 58.86 -5.80 -10.13
N TYR A 276 59.23 -4.53 -10.19
CA TYR A 276 58.28 -3.41 -10.24
C TYR A 276 57.42 -3.47 -11.51
N TYR A 277 58.04 -3.68 -12.68
CA TYR A 277 57.28 -3.86 -13.93
C TYR A 277 56.30 -5.03 -13.85
N LYS A 278 56.71 -6.16 -13.25
CA LYS A 278 55.84 -7.32 -13.05
C LYS A 278 54.64 -7.00 -12.15
N ILE A 279 54.84 -6.22 -11.08
CA ILE A 279 53.75 -5.79 -10.21
C ILE A 279 52.82 -4.82 -10.94
N ILE A 280 53.36 -3.82 -11.65
CA ILE A 280 52.57 -2.86 -12.44
C ILE A 280 51.71 -3.59 -13.47
N TYR A 281 52.29 -4.53 -14.22
CA TYR A 281 51.57 -5.32 -15.20
C TYR A 281 50.45 -6.14 -14.55
N LYS A 282 50.71 -6.76 -13.40
CA LYS A 282 49.71 -7.53 -12.65
C LYS A 282 48.55 -6.66 -12.14
N GLU A 283 48.83 -5.48 -11.62
CA GLU A 283 47.79 -4.55 -11.17
C GLU A 283 47.00 -3.96 -12.35
N SER A 284 47.63 -3.75 -13.51
CA SER A 284 46.94 -3.34 -14.75
C SER A 284 45.95 -4.41 -15.24
N LEU A 285 46.38 -5.68 -15.28
CA LEU A 285 45.49 -6.80 -15.62
C LEU A 285 44.32 -6.92 -14.62
N ARG A 286 44.60 -6.72 -13.33
CA ARG A 286 43.56 -6.72 -12.30
C ARG A 286 42.55 -5.58 -12.50
N LEU A 287 43.03 -4.39 -12.84
CA LEU A 287 42.18 -3.25 -13.13
C LEU A 287 41.29 -3.51 -14.35
N SER A 288 41.85 -4.08 -15.43
CA SER A 288 41.08 -4.48 -16.62
C SER A 288 39.95 -5.43 -16.25
N ARG A 289 40.24 -6.52 -15.52
CA ARG A 289 39.21 -7.48 -15.07
C ARG A 289 38.12 -6.82 -14.24
N LEU A 290 38.50 -5.91 -13.32
CA LEU A 290 37.52 -5.17 -12.52
C LEU A 290 36.59 -4.30 -13.39
N VAL A 291 37.14 -3.64 -14.41
CA VAL A 291 36.33 -2.86 -15.35
C VAL A 291 35.40 -3.76 -16.17
N ASP A 292 35.91 -4.91 -16.63
CA ASP A 292 35.13 -5.90 -17.38
C ASP A 292 33.97 -6.45 -16.53
N ASP A 293 34.25 -6.84 -15.27
CA ASP A 293 33.26 -7.29 -14.28
C ASP A 293 32.14 -6.25 -14.06
N ILE A 294 32.51 -4.96 -13.93
CA ILE A 294 31.55 -3.86 -13.75
C ILE A 294 30.68 -3.66 -14.99
N MET A 295 31.29 -3.69 -16.18
CA MET A 295 30.59 -3.55 -17.45
C MET A 295 29.63 -4.72 -17.68
N GLU A 296 30.02 -5.91 -17.28
CA GLU A 296 29.19 -7.10 -17.34
C GLU A 296 27.96 -6.99 -16.43
N LEU A 297 28.13 -6.67 -15.15
CA LEU A 297 27.01 -6.46 -14.23
C LEU A 297 26.04 -5.39 -14.75
N SER A 298 26.57 -4.27 -15.26
CA SER A 298 25.76 -3.21 -15.85
C SER A 298 24.93 -3.69 -17.05
N ARG A 299 25.51 -4.53 -17.90
CA ARG A 299 24.80 -5.14 -19.04
C ARG A 299 23.70 -6.07 -18.56
N LEU A 300 24.00 -6.98 -17.63
CA LEU A 300 23.02 -7.91 -17.09
C LEU A 300 21.81 -7.19 -16.46
N GLN A 301 22.01 -6.05 -15.80
CA GLN A 301 20.94 -5.29 -15.13
C GLN A 301 20.14 -4.36 -16.04
N THR A 302 20.76 -3.83 -17.11
CA THR A 302 20.09 -2.86 -17.99
C THR A 302 19.23 -3.56 -19.05
N SER A 303 19.50 -4.83 -19.30
CA SER A 303 18.88 -5.52 -20.41
C SER A 303 17.87 -6.56 -19.95
N ASP A 304 16.63 -6.39 -20.43
CA ASP A 304 15.81 -7.52 -20.91
C ASP A 304 16.55 -8.20 -22.09
N ALA A 305 17.86 -8.48 -21.94
CA ALA A 305 18.59 -9.24 -22.93
C ALA A 305 17.97 -10.62 -22.85
N GLU A 306 17.06 -10.90 -23.78
CA GLU A 306 16.56 -12.24 -24.04
C GLU A 306 17.79 -13.16 -24.08
N ILE A 307 18.04 -13.87 -22.97
CA ILE A 307 19.06 -14.89 -22.93
C ILE A 307 18.62 -15.89 -23.98
N ARG A 308 19.38 -15.95 -25.08
CA ARG A 308 19.10 -16.90 -26.16
C ARG A 308 19.41 -18.29 -25.62
N LYS A 309 18.37 -18.94 -25.11
CA LYS A 309 18.40 -20.33 -24.68
C LYS A 309 18.36 -21.23 -25.92
N SER A 310 19.03 -22.37 -25.81
CA SER A 310 19.14 -23.40 -26.84
C SER A 310 19.32 -24.75 -26.14
N SER A 311 19.16 -25.85 -26.87
CA SER A 311 19.46 -27.18 -26.31
C SER A 311 20.98 -27.33 -26.13
N VAL A 312 21.42 -27.34 -24.88
CA VAL A 312 22.83 -27.37 -24.45
C VAL A 312 23.18 -28.76 -23.94
N ASP A 313 24.35 -29.24 -24.34
CA ASP A 313 24.98 -30.42 -23.72
C ASP A 313 25.86 -29.96 -22.55
N LEU A 314 25.35 -30.15 -21.33
CA LEU A 314 26.04 -29.74 -20.11
C LEU A 314 27.33 -30.56 -19.91
N SER A 315 27.35 -31.84 -20.29
CA SER A 315 28.52 -32.72 -20.14
C SER A 315 29.74 -32.15 -20.89
N SER A 316 29.52 -31.68 -22.11
CA SER A 316 30.55 -31.02 -22.94
C SER A 316 31.14 -29.77 -22.27
N ILE A 317 30.30 -28.95 -21.61
CA ILE A 317 30.77 -27.75 -20.88
C ILE A 317 31.65 -28.17 -19.70
N MET A 318 31.16 -29.12 -18.89
CA MET A 318 31.87 -29.59 -17.69
C MET A 318 33.24 -30.16 -18.06
N GLU A 319 33.31 -31.01 -19.09
CA GLU A 319 34.55 -31.63 -19.55
C GLU A 319 35.54 -30.59 -20.09
N MET A 320 35.07 -29.65 -20.92
CA MET A 320 35.91 -28.58 -21.47
C MET A 320 36.50 -27.70 -20.38
N VAL A 321 35.70 -27.30 -19.39
CA VAL A 321 36.17 -26.46 -18.29
C VAL A 321 37.09 -27.25 -17.36
N TYR A 322 36.77 -28.50 -17.05
CA TYR A 322 37.65 -29.38 -16.27
C TYR A 322 39.04 -29.51 -16.91
N GLU A 323 39.12 -29.85 -18.20
CA GLU A 323 40.40 -29.99 -18.90
C GLU A 323 41.21 -28.68 -18.96
N ARG A 324 40.52 -27.53 -19.09
CA ARG A 324 41.16 -26.20 -19.02
C ARG A 324 41.87 -25.96 -17.69
N TYR A 325 41.21 -26.29 -16.57
CA TYR A 325 41.75 -26.02 -15.23
C TYR A 325 42.72 -27.08 -14.74
N ARG A 326 42.54 -28.34 -15.16
CA ARG A 326 43.45 -29.44 -14.88
C ARG A 326 44.89 -29.14 -15.32
N MET A 327 45.07 -28.37 -16.39
CA MET A 327 46.38 -27.97 -16.93
C MET A 327 46.97 -26.71 -16.26
N MET A 328 46.24 -26.06 -15.35
CA MET A 328 46.56 -24.71 -14.88
C MET A 328 47.38 -24.67 -13.59
N ASP A 329 47.16 -25.62 -12.67
CA ASP A 329 47.86 -25.66 -11.38
C ASP A 329 48.06 -27.12 -10.93
N GLU A 330 49.32 -27.56 -10.85
CA GLU A 330 49.69 -28.91 -10.41
C GLU A 330 49.65 -29.07 -8.88
N ASP A 331 49.54 -27.97 -8.12
CA ASP A 331 49.58 -27.99 -6.66
C ASP A 331 48.21 -28.28 -6.01
N ILE A 332 47.10 -28.29 -6.77
CA ILE A 332 45.75 -28.55 -6.26
C ILE A 332 45.14 -29.73 -7.04
N GLU A 333 44.58 -30.70 -6.32
CA GLU A 333 43.92 -31.85 -6.91
C GLU A 333 42.53 -31.45 -7.42
N LEU A 334 42.34 -31.40 -8.75
CA LEU A 334 41.03 -31.22 -9.38
C LEU A 334 40.42 -32.58 -9.71
N VAL A 335 39.24 -32.86 -9.16
CA VAL A 335 38.50 -34.09 -9.38
C VAL A 335 37.18 -33.78 -10.09
N TYR A 336 36.92 -34.50 -11.16
CA TYR A 336 35.64 -34.52 -11.86
C TYR A 336 35.35 -35.96 -12.27
N ASP A 337 34.17 -36.47 -11.90
CA ASP A 337 33.70 -37.77 -12.36
C ASP A 337 32.68 -37.54 -13.49
N PRO A 338 33.01 -37.90 -14.75
CA PRO A 338 32.10 -37.67 -15.87
C PRO A 338 30.84 -38.53 -15.74
N VAL A 339 29.69 -37.86 -15.73
CA VAL A 339 28.37 -38.50 -15.76
C VAL A 339 27.67 -38.10 -17.06
N GLU A 340 26.96 -39.04 -17.69
CA GLU A 340 26.15 -38.73 -18.87
C GLU A 340 24.92 -37.93 -18.43
N LEU A 341 24.86 -36.65 -18.82
CA LEU A 341 23.80 -35.72 -18.43
C LEU A 341 22.76 -35.55 -19.54
N PRO A 342 21.46 -35.39 -19.21
CA PRO A 342 20.47 -35.02 -20.21
C PRO A 342 20.75 -33.62 -20.76
N ARG A 343 20.27 -33.36 -21.98
CA ARG A 343 20.31 -32.01 -22.56
C ARG A 343 19.39 -31.07 -21.78
N VAL A 344 19.80 -29.81 -21.70
CA VAL A 344 19.10 -28.74 -20.97
C VAL A 344 18.78 -27.58 -21.91
N TYR A 345 17.66 -26.90 -21.69
CA TYR A 345 17.30 -25.73 -22.50
C TYR A 345 17.80 -24.44 -21.84
N SER A 346 19.03 -24.06 -22.18
CA SER A 346 19.74 -22.98 -21.48
C SER A 346 20.74 -22.25 -22.39
N ASN A 347 21.60 -21.41 -21.84
CA ASN A 347 22.63 -20.70 -22.58
C ASN A 347 24.03 -21.24 -22.25
N TYR A 348 24.70 -21.74 -23.28
CA TYR A 348 26.03 -22.36 -23.17
C TYR A 348 27.05 -21.42 -22.53
N ASP A 349 27.19 -20.21 -23.06
CA ASP A 349 28.21 -19.24 -22.63
C ASP A 349 28.01 -18.81 -21.18
N ARG A 350 26.74 -18.65 -20.75
CA ARG A 350 26.39 -18.26 -19.39
C ARG A 350 26.63 -19.36 -18.36
N ILE A 351 26.32 -20.62 -18.70
CA ILE A 351 26.65 -21.75 -17.83
C ILE A 351 28.16 -21.90 -17.70
N GLU A 352 28.90 -21.87 -18.82
CA GLU A 352 30.37 -21.93 -18.80
C GLU A 352 30.94 -20.83 -17.89
N GLN A 353 30.41 -19.61 -18.03
CA GLN A 353 30.85 -18.48 -17.24
C GLN A 353 30.62 -18.66 -15.74
N VAL A 354 29.44 -19.11 -15.31
CA VAL A 354 29.16 -19.39 -13.89
C VAL A 354 30.12 -20.46 -13.37
N LEU A 355 30.32 -21.53 -14.13
CA LEU A 355 31.24 -22.61 -13.75
C LEU A 355 32.68 -22.10 -13.58
N VAL A 356 33.17 -21.29 -14.53
CA VAL A 356 34.49 -20.64 -14.48
C VAL A 356 34.61 -19.76 -13.23
N ILE A 357 33.60 -18.95 -12.91
CA ILE A 357 33.60 -18.10 -11.70
C ILE A 357 33.74 -18.94 -10.43
N LEU A 358 32.99 -20.03 -10.32
CA LEU A 358 33.00 -20.90 -9.13
C LEU A 358 34.34 -21.64 -8.99
N ILE A 359 34.89 -22.16 -10.09
CA ILE A 359 36.18 -22.84 -10.08
C ILE A 359 37.33 -21.86 -9.78
N ASP A 360 37.34 -20.67 -10.38
CA ASP A 360 38.31 -19.61 -10.05
C ASP A 360 38.26 -19.26 -8.56
N ASN A 361 37.05 -19.22 -7.98
CA ASN A 361 36.87 -18.97 -6.56
C ASN A 361 37.46 -20.11 -5.70
N ALA A 362 37.21 -21.36 -6.08
CA ALA A 362 37.74 -22.54 -5.41
C ALA A 362 39.28 -22.58 -5.44
N TYR A 363 39.92 -22.38 -6.60
CA TYR A 363 41.38 -22.32 -6.74
C TYR A 363 42.00 -21.19 -5.92
N LYS A 364 41.31 -20.05 -5.84
CA LYS A 364 41.80 -18.88 -5.13
C LYS A 364 41.84 -19.07 -3.60
N PHE A 365 40.92 -19.86 -3.03
CA PHE A 365 40.76 -20.04 -1.59
C PHE A 365 41.19 -21.41 -1.06
N THR A 366 41.52 -22.35 -1.95
CA THR A 366 42.13 -23.63 -1.61
C THR A 366 43.65 -23.48 -1.48
N PRO A 367 44.25 -23.87 -0.33
CA PRO A 367 45.71 -23.88 -0.19
C PRO A 367 46.35 -24.99 -1.03
N LYS A 368 47.66 -24.91 -1.25
CA LYS A 368 48.43 -25.97 -1.93
C LYS A 368 48.25 -27.33 -1.23
N GLY A 369 48.07 -28.38 -2.01
CA GLY A 369 47.76 -29.73 -1.55
C GLY A 369 46.29 -29.93 -1.15
N GLY A 370 45.43 -28.94 -1.36
CA GLY A 370 43.98 -29.08 -1.22
C GLY A 370 43.34 -29.74 -2.45
N ARG A 371 42.02 -29.94 -2.36
CA ARG A 371 41.21 -30.61 -3.38
C ARG A 371 40.04 -29.74 -3.79
N ILE A 372 39.73 -29.75 -5.08
CA ILE A 372 38.52 -29.17 -5.68
C ILE A 372 37.79 -30.30 -6.39
N GLU A 373 36.52 -30.48 -6.10
CA GLU A 373 35.68 -31.52 -6.68
C GLU A 373 34.47 -30.90 -7.39
N ILE A 374 34.26 -31.33 -8.62
CA ILE A 374 33.11 -30.97 -9.43
C ILE A 374 32.17 -32.18 -9.48
N ARG A 375 30.93 -32.01 -9.01
CA ARG A 375 29.90 -33.05 -9.03
C ARG A 375 28.67 -32.57 -9.77
N THR A 376 27.98 -33.50 -10.42
CA THR A 376 26.68 -33.27 -11.04
C THR A 376 25.68 -34.31 -10.52
N ASP A 377 24.48 -33.86 -10.18
CA ASP A 377 23.40 -34.72 -9.71
C ASP A 377 22.13 -34.44 -10.53
N VAL A 378 21.55 -35.50 -11.10
CA VAL A 378 20.38 -35.41 -11.98
C VAL A 378 19.14 -35.64 -11.13
N ARG A 379 18.39 -34.58 -10.84
CA ARG A 379 17.13 -34.64 -10.06
C ARG A 379 15.95 -34.83 -11.00
N GLU A 380 14.71 -34.72 -10.54
CA GLU A 380 13.55 -34.87 -11.45
C GLU A 380 13.46 -33.70 -12.45
N GLU A 381 13.42 -32.46 -11.95
CA GLU A 381 13.15 -31.25 -12.74
C GLU A 381 14.42 -30.52 -13.24
N ASP A 382 15.54 -30.69 -12.55
CA ASP A 382 16.79 -29.97 -12.80
C ASP A 382 18.04 -30.87 -12.73
N ILE A 383 19.18 -30.28 -13.08
CA ILE A 383 20.51 -30.82 -12.82
C ILE A 383 21.20 -29.90 -11.82
N LEU A 384 21.64 -30.46 -10.70
CA LEU A 384 22.44 -29.74 -9.71
C LEU A 384 23.92 -29.88 -10.05
N VAL A 385 24.61 -28.77 -10.26
CA VAL A 385 26.06 -28.71 -10.41
C VAL A 385 26.67 -28.20 -9.11
N THR A 386 27.63 -28.93 -8.55
CA THR A 386 28.32 -28.59 -7.31
C THR A 386 29.82 -28.43 -7.56
N VAL A 387 30.38 -27.32 -7.10
CA VAL A 387 31.83 -27.08 -7.03
C VAL A 387 32.21 -27.01 -5.55
N GLU A 388 32.88 -28.04 -5.06
CA GLU A 388 33.31 -28.18 -3.67
C GLU A 388 34.83 -28.00 -3.54
N ASP A 389 35.26 -27.20 -2.58
CA ASP A 389 36.67 -26.93 -2.28
C ASP A 389 37.01 -27.29 -0.83
N THR A 390 38.24 -27.72 -0.57
CA THR A 390 38.74 -27.98 0.81
C THR A 390 39.52 -26.80 1.39
N GLY A 391 39.16 -25.59 0.98
CA GLY A 391 39.82 -24.35 1.38
C GLY A 391 39.44 -23.88 2.77
N LYS A 392 39.62 -22.58 3.02
CA LYS A 392 39.41 -21.98 4.34
C LYS A 392 37.93 -21.96 4.79
N GLY A 393 36.98 -22.21 3.90
CA GLY A 393 35.55 -22.09 4.18
C GLY A 393 35.10 -20.64 4.44
N ILE A 394 33.82 -20.50 4.79
CA ILE A 394 33.13 -19.22 5.02
C ILE A 394 32.53 -19.26 6.44
N ALA A 395 32.69 -18.17 7.19
CA ALA A 395 32.10 -18.03 8.51
C ALA A 395 30.57 -17.94 8.41
N LYS A 396 29.84 -18.47 9.41
CA LYS A 396 28.37 -18.54 9.36
C LYS A 396 27.70 -17.18 9.14
N GLY A 397 28.26 -16.11 9.70
CA GLY A 397 27.73 -14.74 9.54
C GLY A 397 27.97 -14.12 8.17
N ASP A 398 28.83 -14.72 7.34
CA ASP A 398 29.22 -14.20 6.03
C ASP A 398 28.49 -14.91 4.88
N ILE A 399 27.89 -16.08 5.14
CA ILE A 399 27.23 -16.94 4.13
C ILE A 399 26.13 -16.18 3.37
N ASP A 400 25.30 -15.42 4.09
CA ASP A 400 24.16 -14.71 3.51
C ASP A 400 24.59 -13.56 2.57
N PHE A 401 25.85 -13.10 2.70
CA PHE A 401 26.37 -11.93 2.02
C PHE A 401 27.39 -12.27 0.92
N VAL A 402 27.77 -13.53 0.72
CA VAL A 402 28.86 -13.86 -0.23
C VAL A 402 28.55 -13.54 -1.69
N PHE A 403 27.27 -13.42 -2.02
CA PHE A 403 26.80 -13.02 -3.34
C PHE A 403 26.56 -11.51 -3.47
N ASP A 404 26.75 -10.74 -2.39
CA ASP A 404 26.66 -9.29 -2.44
C ASP A 404 27.84 -8.70 -3.21
N ARG A 405 27.57 -7.59 -3.88
CA ARG A 405 28.57 -6.90 -4.70
C ARG A 405 29.70 -6.37 -3.83
N PHE A 406 30.94 -6.60 -4.26
CA PHE A 406 32.16 -6.21 -3.56
C PHE A 406 32.34 -6.84 -2.18
N TYR A 407 31.53 -7.85 -1.83
CA TYR A 407 31.66 -8.50 -0.55
C TYR A 407 32.95 -9.33 -0.47
N LYS A 408 33.61 -9.25 0.69
CA LYS A 408 34.85 -9.97 1.00
C LYS A 408 34.79 -10.41 2.46
N GLY A 409 34.60 -11.71 2.70
CA GLY A 409 34.57 -12.27 4.07
C GLY A 409 35.88 -12.11 4.85
N ASP A 410 37.00 -11.90 4.15
CA ASP A 410 38.30 -11.70 4.80
C ASP A 410 38.80 -10.27 4.63
N ARG A 411 38.66 -9.46 5.69
CA ARG A 411 39.18 -8.09 5.77
C ARG A 411 40.70 -8.04 5.97
N SER A 412 41.36 -9.19 6.17
CA SER A 412 42.80 -9.25 6.43
C SER A 412 43.61 -9.37 5.13
N ARG A 413 44.31 -8.27 4.78
CA ARG A 413 45.50 -8.05 3.90
C ARG A 413 45.73 -8.85 2.60
N THR A 414 45.00 -9.90 2.29
CA THR A 414 45.18 -10.72 1.10
C THR A 414 44.26 -10.17 0.01
N LYS A 415 44.76 -9.16 -0.71
CA LYS A 415 44.10 -8.44 -1.83
C LYS A 415 43.73 -9.31 -3.05
N LYS A 416 43.30 -10.56 -2.88
CA LYS A 416 42.93 -11.42 -4.02
C LYS A 416 41.44 -11.25 -4.32
N GLY A 417 41.12 -10.80 -5.54
CA GLY A 417 39.77 -10.73 -6.12
C GLY A 417 39.07 -9.37 -6.08
N THR A 418 38.16 -9.17 -7.03
CA THR A 418 37.30 -7.98 -7.19
C THR A 418 36.13 -7.98 -6.21
N GLY A 419 35.65 -9.17 -5.81
CA GLY A 419 34.41 -9.32 -5.03
C GLY A 419 33.15 -9.20 -5.88
N LEU A 420 33.29 -9.24 -7.22
CA LEU A 420 32.16 -9.16 -8.15
C LEU A 420 31.80 -10.50 -8.80
N GLY A 421 32.73 -11.46 -8.85
CA GLY A 421 32.49 -12.75 -9.50
C GLY A 421 31.23 -13.46 -9.02
N LEU A 422 31.08 -13.70 -7.72
CA LEU A 422 29.88 -14.37 -7.18
C LEU A 422 28.59 -13.57 -7.41
N SER A 423 28.64 -12.24 -7.37
CA SER A 423 27.48 -11.40 -7.71
C SER A 423 27.10 -11.49 -9.19
N ILE A 424 28.10 -11.63 -10.09
CA ILE A 424 27.86 -11.88 -11.52
C ILE A 424 27.22 -13.25 -11.71
N ALA A 425 27.74 -14.29 -11.03
CA ALA A 425 27.17 -15.63 -11.10
C ALA A 425 25.71 -15.65 -10.64
N ARG A 426 25.38 -14.95 -9.54
CA ARG A 426 24.00 -14.78 -9.08
C ARG A 426 23.12 -14.09 -10.11
N GLU A 427 23.55 -12.95 -10.64
CA GLU A 427 22.77 -12.21 -11.65
C GLU A 427 22.55 -13.04 -12.93
N ILE A 428 23.54 -13.83 -13.36
CA ILE A 428 23.39 -14.74 -14.50
C ILE A 428 22.32 -15.80 -14.22
N MET A 429 22.34 -16.42 -13.03
CA MET A 429 21.36 -17.43 -12.65
C MET A 429 19.95 -16.83 -12.52
N ASP A 430 19.83 -15.66 -11.89
CA ASP A 430 18.56 -14.95 -11.74
C ASP A 430 17.92 -14.65 -13.12
N ILE A 431 18.70 -14.17 -14.09
CA ILE A 431 18.18 -13.90 -15.46
C ILE A 431 17.88 -15.21 -16.20
N MET A 432 18.62 -16.28 -15.92
CA MET A 432 18.32 -17.61 -16.47
C MET A 432 17.09 -18.27 -15.83
N GLY A 433 16.60 -17.76 -14.69
CA GLY A 433 15.56 -18.38 -13.88
C GLY A 433 16.05 -19.65 -13.16
N GLU A 434 17.32 -19.66 -12.77
CA GLU A 434 18.00 -20.75 -12.07
C GLU A 434 18.43 -20.29 -10.67
N ASP A 435 18.68 -21.23 -9.78
CA ASP A 435 19.13 -20.95 -8.42
C ASP A 435 20.64 -21.17 -8.25
N ILE A 436 21.25 -20.36 -7.38
CA ILE A 436 22.64 -20.54 -6.91
C ILE A 436 22.70 -20.40 -5.39
N SER A 437 23.41 -21.32 -4.73
CA SER A 437 23.53 -21.38 -3.28
C SER A 437 24.93 -21.81 -2.84
N VAL A 438 25.20 -21.70 -1.55
CA VAL A 438 26.47 -22.12 -0.96
C VAL A 438 26.23 -22.84 0.37
N LYS A 439 26.99 -23.91 0.60
CA LYS A 439 27.11 -24.58 1.89
C LYS A 439 28.58 -24.54 2.29
N SER A 440 28.89 -23.96 3.42
CA SER A 440 30.28 -23.80 3.83
C SER A 440 30.43 -23.88 5.34
N GLN A 441 31.60 -24.36 5.78
CA GLN A 441 32.00 -24.35 7.17
C GLN A 441 33.45 -23.87 7.26
N GLU A 442 33.67 -22.85 8.09
CA GLU A 442 35.00 -22.31 8.35
C GLU A 442 36.00 -23.43 8.75
N GLY A 443 37.14 -23.44 8.07
CA GLY A 443 38.21 -24.43 8.20
C GLY A 443 37.96 -25.78 7.52
N LYS A 444 36.81 -26.00 6.88
CA LYS A 444 36.50 -27.26 6.19
C LYS A 444 36.33 -27.13 4.68
N GLY A 445 36.09 -25.93 4.18
CA GLY A 445 35.86 -25.69 2.75
C GLY A 445 34.46 -25.16 2.44
N SER A 446 34.15 -25.04 1.16
CA SER A 446 32.86 -24.53 0.66
C SER A 446 32.37 -25.36 -0.52
N ALA A 447 31.06 -25.53 -0.61
CA ALA A 447 30.38 -26.14 -1.75
C ALA A 447 29.43 -25.10 -2.33
N PHE A 448 29.73 -24.62 -3.54
CA PHE A 448 28.84 -23.77 -4.32
C PHE A 448 28.00 -24.65 -5.24
N GLU A 449 26.68 -24.46 -5.21
CA GLU A 449 25.71 -25.30 -5.91
C GLU A 449 24.85 -24.41 -6.81
N PHE A 450 24.63 -24.82 -8.06
CA PHE A 450 23.70 -24.16 -8.96
C PHE A 450 22.84 -25.15 -9.74
N THR A 451 21.63 -24.72 -10.12
CA THR A 451 20.69 -25.56 -10.88
C THR A 451 20.70 -25.23 -12.36
N VAL A 452 20.34 -26.22 -13.17
CA VAL A 452 19.96 -26.03 -14.56
C VAL A 452 18.72 -26.87 -14.85
N HIS A 453 17.59 -26.24 -15.15
CA HIS A 453 16.35 -26.95 -15.46
C HIS A 453 16.50 -27.81 -16.73
N LYS A 454 15.87 -28.98 -16.71
CA LYS A 454 15.85 -29.88 -17.86
C LYS A 454 14.93 -29.35 -18.96
N GLU A 455 15.24 -29.72 -20.19
CA GLU A 455 14.34 -29.53 -21.33
C GLU A 455 13.06 -30.37 -21.08
N MET A 456 11.90 -29.71 -20.92
CA MET A 456 10.57 -30.36 -20.81
C MET A 456 10.08 -30.88 -22.16
#